data_AF-A0A9X8DJW1-F1
#
_entry.id   AF-A0A9X8DJW1-F1
#
_cell.length_a   1.000
_cell.length_b   1.000
_cell.length_c   1.000
_cell.angle_alpha   90.00
_cell.angle_beta   90.00
_cell.angle_gamma   90.00
#
_symmetry.space_group_name_H-M   'P 1'
#
loop_
_entity.id
_entity.type
_entity.pdbx_description
1 polymer ?
#
loop_
_entity_poly.entity_id
_entity_poly.type
_entity_poly.pdbx_seq_one_letter_code
_entity_poly.pdbx_strand_id
1 'polypeptide(L)'
;LVDDGFFTNAAFFRYVPNFVVQWGLASDPARNTYAPIPDDTAVPTISNTVGTVSFATSGQDTRTTQLFVNFRNNSRLDSLGFTPFAVVTSGLDILEDHVYAAYRERPQQSKIKAYGDTYLRREFPLLTHIKTVSVVSPPTGVANE
;
A
#
# COMPACT_ATOMS: atom_id res chain seq x y z
N LEU A 1 -5.64 10.81 4.49
CA LEU A 1 -5.82 9.34 4.38
C LEU A 1 -5.92 8.66 5.75
N VAL A 2 -4.89 8.72 6.59
CA VAL A 2 -4.94 8.10 7.94
C VAL A 2 -6.01 8.74 8.83
N ASP A 3 -5.94 10.07 9.03
CA ASP A 3 -6.91 10.79 9.87
C ASP A 3 -8.34 10.78 9.31
N ASP A 4 -8.47 10.61 7.99
CA ASP A 4 -9.76 10.43 7.32
C ASP A 4 -10.36 9.03 7.56
N GLY A 5 -9.58 8.09 8.11
CA GLY A 5 -9.99 6.69 8.27
C GLY A 5 -10.11 5.94 6.94
N PHE A 6 -9.50 6.46 5.87
CA PHE A 6 -9.62 5.94 4.49
C PHE A 6 -9.28 4.45 4.37
N PHE A 7 -8.26 4.00 5.11
CA PHE A 7 -7.80 2.61 5.08
C PHE A 7 -8.62 1.67 5.97
N THR A 8 -9.61 2.17 6.70
CA THR A 8 -10.47 1.34 7.55
C THR A 8 -11.24 0.34 6.68
N ASN A 9 -11.11 -0.94 7.02
CA ASN A 9 -11.60 -2.08 6.25
C ASN A 9 -11.03 -2.19 4.83
N ALA A 10 -10.00 -1.42 4.44
CA ALA A 10 -9.35 -1.64 3.16
C ALA A 10 -8.61 -3.00 3.18
N ALA A 11 -8.60 -3.70 2.05
CA ALA A 11 -7.96 -5.00 1.92
C ALA A 11 -6.56 -4.90 1.32
N PHE A 12 -5.68 -5.83 1.72
CA PHE A 12 -4.47 -6.15 0.97
C PHE A 12 -4.86 -6.99 -0.26
N PHE A 13 -5.30 -6.32 -1.32
CA PHE A 13 -5.95 -6.97 -2.46
C PHE A 13 -4.97 -7.58 -3.48
N ARG A 14 -3.68 -7.27 -3.40
CA ARG A 14 -2.67 -7.85 -4.28
C ARG A 14 -1.44 -8.28 -3.49
N TYR A 15 -1.12 -9.56 -3.56
CA TYR A 15 0.05 -10.15 -2.93
C TYR A 15 0.88 -10.89 -3.97
N VAL A 16 2.13 -10.49 -4.14
CA VAL A 16 3.08 -11.16 -5.04
C VAL A 16 4.28 -11.65 -4.21
N PRO A 17 4.45 -12.97 -4.03
CA PRO A 17 5.56 -13.53 -3.27
C PRO A 17 6.90 -13.00 -3.75
N ASN A 18 7.78 -12.69 -2.80
CA ASN A 18 9.12 -12.18 -3.08
C ASN A 18 9.13 -10.88 -3.92
N PHE A 19 8.03 -10.12 -3.90
CA PHE A 19 7.93 -8.86 -4.62
C PHE A 19 7.29 -7.79 -3.76
N VAL A 20 5.95 -7.74 -3.69
CA VAL A 20 5.21 -6.70 -2.96
C VAL A 20 3.88 -7.20 -2.41
N VAL A 21 3.38 -6.52 -1.38
CA VAL A 21 1.96 -6.50 -1.01
C VAL A 21 1.39 -5.10 -1.24
N GLN A 22 0.18 -5.01 -1.79
CA GLN A 22 -0.45 -3.75 -2.17
C GLN A 22 -1.86 -3.60 -1.59
N TRP A 23 -2.18 -2.38 -1.18
CA TRP A 23 -3.48 -1.96 -0.63
C TRP A 23 -3.80 -0.52 -1.05
N GLY A 24 -4.86 0.05 -0.47
CA GLY A 24 -5.17 1.48 -0.57
C GLY A 24 -6.27 1.82 -1.57
N LEU A 25 -7.16 0.87 -1.84
CA LEU A 25 -8.52 1.15 -2.31
C LEU A 25 -9.45 1.08 -1.09
N ALA A 26 -10.28 2.10 -0.92
CA ALA A 26 -11.22 2.16 0.19
C ALA A 26 -12.26 1.03 0.11
N SER A 27 -12.69 0.56 1.27
CA SER A 27 -13.74 -0.46 1.42
C SER A 27 -15.07 0.01 0.83
N ASP A 28 -15.40 1.29 1.03
CA ASP A 28 -16.49 1.98 0.35
C ASP A 28 -16.00 2.62 -0.96
N PRO A 29 -16.51 2.20 -2.13
CA PRO A 29 -16.21 2.78 -3.43
C PRO A 29 -16.33 4.31 -3.47
N ALA A 30 -17.33 4.87 -2.78
CA ALA A 30 -17.63 6.30 -2.82
C ALA A 30 -16.51 7.17 -2.24
N ARG A 31 -15.57 6.57 -1.49
CA ARG A 31 -14.43 7.27 -0.88
C ARG A 31 -13.21 7.33 -1.77
N ASN A 32 -13.16 6.58 -2.88
CA ASN A 32 -12.02 6.55 -3.81
C ASN A 32 -11.99 7.79 -4.73
N THR A 33 -12.01 8.99 -4.14
CA THR A 33 -12.19 10.29 -4.83
C THR A 33 -10.99 11.22 -4.72
N TYR A 34 -9.91 10.78 -4.08
CA TYR A 34 -8.70 11.58 -3.92
C TYR A 34 -8.07 11.89 -5.29
N ALA A 35 -7.78 13.17 -5.51
CA ALA A 35 -7.12 13.63 -6.72
C ALA A 35 -5.69 13.07 -6.83
N PRO A 36 -5.18 12.87 -8.06
CA PRO A 36 -3.78 12.51 -8.25
C PRO A 36 -2.82 13.56 -7.68
N ILE A 37 -1.68 13.11 -7.18
CA ILE A 37 -0.58 13.97 -6.70
C ILE A 37 0.57 13.98 -7.72
N PRO A 38 1.26 15.13 -7.91
CA PRO A 38 2.42 15.22 -8.79
C PRO A 38 3.57 14.35 -8.30
N ASP A 39 4.44 13.90 -9.21
CA ASP A 39 5.65 13.14 -8.91
C ASP A 39 6.68 13.95 -8.09
N ASP A 40 7.52 13.26 -7.32
CA ASP A 40 8.50 13.92 -6.44
C ASP A 40 9.70 14.41 -7.26
N THR A 41 9.83 15.73 -7.41
CA THR A 41 10.80 16.35 -8.34
C THR A 41 12.20 16.56 -7.79
N ALA A 42 12.43 16.39 -6.47
CA ALA A 42 13.63 16.88 -5.78
C ALA A 42 14.28 15.92 -4.77
N VAL A 43 13.94 14.63 -4.77
CA VAL A 43 14.46 13.67 -3.77
C VAL A 43 15.66 12.91 -4.34
N PRO A 44 16.79 12.75 -3.62
CA PRO A 44 17.75 11.70 -3.97
C PRO A 44 17.00 10.37 -4.04
N THR A 45 17.22 9.61 -5.11
CA THR A 45 16.47 8.38 -5.39
C THR A 45 16.73 7.33 -4.32
N ILE A 46 15.85 7.28 -3.32
CA ILE A 46 15.74 6.13 -2.42
C ILE A 46 15.35 4.94 -3.28
N SER A 47 16.16 3.88 -3.25
CA SER A 47 15.89 2.67 -4.03
C SER A 47 14.78 1.85 -3.36
N ASN A 48 13.97 1.15 -4.17
CA ASN A 48 12.94 0.21 -3.72
C ASN A 48 13.58 -1.06 -3.11
N THR A 49 14.11 -0.94 -1.90
CA THR A 49 14.70 -2.05 -1.14
C THR A 49 13.69 -2.70 -0.19
N VAL A 50 14.07 -3.80 0.47
CA VAL A 50 13.22 -4.53 1.41
C VAL A 50 12.63 -3.59 2.48
N GLY A 51 11.34 -3.71 2.75
CA GLY A 51 10.61 -2.94 3.76
C GLY A 51 10.21 -1.53 3.33
N THR A 52 10.69 -1.03 2.19
CA THR A 52 10.30 0.29 1.70
C THR A 52 8.85 0.33 1.25
N VAL A 53 8.21 1.49 1.42
CA VAL A 53 6.81 1.76 1.06
C VAL A 53 6.77 2.85 -0.01
N SER A 54 6.02 2.58 -1.07
CA SER A 54 5.88 3.45 -2.24
C SER A 54 4.41 3.58 -2.65
N PHE A 55 4.06 4.71 -3.24
CA PHE A 55 2.77 4.86 -3.93
C PHE A 55 2.75 4.02 -5.20
N ALA A 56 1.63 3.33 -5.46
CA ALA A 56 1.39 2.75 -6.77
C ALA A 56 1.02 3.85 -7.78
N THR A 57 1.46 3.68 -9.02
CA THR A 57 1.23 4.63 -10.12
C THR A 57 0.90 3.91 -11.42
N SER A 58 0.22 4.60 -12.32
CA SER A 58 -0.05 4.17 -13.71
C SER A 58 0.74 4.99 -14.74
N GLY A 59 1.63 5.86 -14.29
CA GLY A 59 2.37 6.81 -15.11
C GLY A 59 2.56 8.15 -14.40
N GLN A 60 3.16 9.11 -15.11
CA GLN A 60 3.49 10.42 -14.56
C GLN A 60 2.28 11.09 -13.89
N ASP A 61 2.47 11.58 -12.66
CA ASP A 61 1.48 12.36 -11.89
C ASP A 61 0.13 11.64 -11.65
N THR A 62 0.13 10.30 -11.60
CA THR A 62 -1.11 9.50 -11.41
C THR A 62 -1.25 8.86 -10.02
N ARG A 63 -0.35 9.19 -9.09
CA ARG A 63 -0.34 8.63 -7.72
C ARG A 63 -1.55 9.13 -6.94
N THR A 64 -2.24 8.24 -6.22
CA THR A 64 -3.44 8.59 -5.44
C THR A 64 -3.35 8.03 -4.01
N THR A 65 -4.02 6.92 -3.73
CA THR A 65 -4.15 6.36 -2.37
C THR A 65 -3.57 4.96 -2.23
N GLN A 66 -3.26 4.32 -3.36
CA GLN A 66 -2.74 2.96 -3.38
C GLN A 66 -1.27 2.94 -3.01
N LEU A 67 -0.92 2.02 -2.12
CA LEU A 67 0.42 1.84 -1.56
C LEU A 67 0.86 0.39 -1.70
N PHE A 68 2.17 0.17 -1.73
CA PHE A 68 2.74 -1.16 -1.59
C PHE A 68 3.99 -1.17 -0.72
N VAL A 69 4.26 -2.31 -0.10
CA VAL A 69 5.50 -2.60 0.63
C VAL A 69 6.34 -3.58 -0.19
N ASN A 70 7.64 -3.29 -0.31
CA ASN A 70 8.61 -4.18 -0.95
C ASN A 70 9.04 -5.31 0.00
N PHE A 71 8.87 -6.57 -0.40
CA PHE A 71 9.39 -7.73 0.36
C PHE A 71 10.80 -8.13 -0.05
N ARG A 72 11.29 -7.65 -1.21
CA ARG A 72 12.63 -7.92 -1.74
C ARG A 72 13.22 -6.63 -2.30
N ASN A 73 14.49 -6.68 -2.70
CA ASN A 73 15.08 -5.60 -3.46
C ASN A 73 14.48 -5.57 -4.88
N ASN A 74 13.78 -4.48 -5.17
CA ASN A 74 13.04 -4.21 -6.38
C ASN A 74 13.54 -2.95 -7.08
N SER A 75 14.84 -2.67 -7.07
CA SER A 75 15.47 -1.48 -7.70
C SER A 75 15.06 -1.22 -9.16
N ARG A 76 14.58 -2.25 -9.87
CA ARG A 76 13.94 -2.08 -11.20
C ARG A 76 12.75 -1.11 -11.20
N LEU A 77 12.11 -0.89 -10.05
CA LEU A 77 10.98 0.03 -9.88
C LEU A 77 11.43 1.49 -9.83
N ASP A 78 12.70 1.74 -9.50
CA ASP A 78 13.25 3.08 -9.36
C ASP A 78 13.17 3.84 -10.70
N SER A 79 13.55 3.16 -11.79
CA SER A 79 13.47 3.71 -13.15
C SER A 79 12.04 3.82 -13.70
N LEU A 80 11.05 3.25 -13.00
CA LEU A 80 9.64 3.30 -13.39
C LEU A 80 8.85 4.37 -12.62
N GLY A 81 9.53 5.18 -11.80
CA GLY A 81 8.90 6.29 -11.07
C GLY A 81 8.19 5.90 -9.77
N PHE A 82 8.44 4.69 -9.25
CA PHE A 82 7.92 4.31 -7.94
C PHE A 82 8.86 4.83 -6.84
N THR A 83 8.65 6.06 -6.40
CA THR A 83 9.49 6.67 -5.35
C THR A 83 9.09 6.17 -3.96
N PRO A 84 10.01 5.54 -3.20
CA PRO A 84 9.77 5.23 -1.80
C PRO A 84 9.71 6.50 -0.95
N PHE A 85 8.76 6.54 0.00
CA PHE A 85 8.60 7.66 0.94
C PHE A 85 8.65 7.25 2.41
N ALA A 86 8.62 5.94 2.69
CA ALA A 86 8.67 5.40 4.04
C ALA A 86 9.32 4.00 4.07
N VAL A 87 9.61 3.52 5.28
CA VAL A 87 10.10 2.16 5.54
C VAL A 87 9.32 1.57 6.71
N VAL A 88 8.99 0.27 6.61
CA VAL A 88 8.42 -0.50 7.71
C VAL A 88 9.50 -0.70 8.78
N THR A 89 9.30 -0.11 9.96
CA THR A 89 10.25 -0.21 11.09
C THR A 89 10.03 -1.43 11.97
N SER A 90 8.82 -2.01 11.95
CA SER A 90 8.44 -3.20 12.70
C SER A 90 7.28 -3.94 12.03
N GLY A 91 7.25 -5.27 12.10
CA GLY A 91 6.13 -6.08 11.60
C GLY A 91 6.15 -6.35 10.09
N LEU A 92 7.31 -6.29 9.44
CA LEU A 92 7.45 -6.70 8.04
C LEU A 92 7.19 -8.20 7.86
N ASP A 93 7.68 -9.01 8.79
CA ASP A 93 7.41 -10.45 8.91
C ASP A 93 5.91 -10.73 9.01
N ILE A 94 5.16 -9.91 9.75
CA ILE A 94 3.69 -10.04 9.85
C ILE A 94 3.04 -9.83 8.48
N LEU A 95 3.53 -8.89 7.68
CA LEU A 95 3.02 -8.68 6.33
C LEU A 95 3.36 -9.85 5.39
N GLU A 96 4.53 -10.48 5.53
CA GLU A 96 4.95 -11.63 4.72
C GLU A 96 4.21 -12.93 5.11
N ASP A 97 3.99 -13.16 6.40
CA ASP A 97 3.55 -14.46 6.92
C ASP A 97 2.05 -14.52 7.24
N HIS A 98 1.41 -13.38 7.54
CA HIS A 98 0.03 -13.34 8.03
C HIS A 98 -0.97 -12.63 7.10
N VAL A 99 -0.50 -11.96 6.04
CA VAL A 99 -1.40 -11.50 4.99
C VAL A 99 -1.82 -12.68 4.12
N TYR A 100 -3.14 -12.84 3.91
CA TYR A 100 -3.66 -13.96 3.13
C TYR A 100 -3.21 -13.87 1.66
N ALA A 101 -2.22 -14.69 1.31
CA ALA A 101 -1.50 -14.60 0.04
C ALA A 101 -2.02 -15.54 -1.06
N ALA A 102 -2.95 -16.45 -0.76
CA ALA A 102 -3.34 -17.52 -1.69
C ALA A 102 -4.13 -17.00 -2.91
N TYR A 103 -4.80 -15.85 -2.80
CA TYR A 103 -5.47 -15.22 -3.93
C TYR A 103 -4.54 -14.46 -4.87
N ARG A 104 -3.29 -14.20 -4.46
CA ARG A 104 -2.25 -13.57 -5.30
C ARG A 104 -2.73 -12.23 -5.89
N GLU A 105 -2.79 -12.16 -7.22
CA GLU A 105 -3.19 -10.98 -8.00
C GLU A 105 -4.61 -11.10 -8.57
N ARG A 106 -5.39 -12.09 -8.12
CA ARG A 106 -6.73 -12.37 -8.65
C ARG A 106 -7.77 -11.27 -8.36
N PRO A 107 -7.77 -10.55 -7.22
CA PRO A 107 -8.71 -9.45 -7.00
C PRO A 107 -8.55 -8.35 -8.05
N GLN A 108 -9.63 -8.04 -8.75
CA GLN A 108 -9.61 -7.08 -9.85
C GLN A 108 -9.82 -5.66 -9.33
N GLN A 109 -8.82 -4.80 -9.46
CA GLN A 109 -8.90 -3.41 -8.98
C GLN A 109 -10.08 -2.62 -9.56
N SER A 110 -10.48 -2.87 -10.81
CA SER A 110 -11.66 -2.25 -11.41
C SER A 110 -12.96 -2.61 -10.67
N LYS A 111 -13.11 -3.88 -10.25
CA LYS A 111 -14.24 -4.34 -9.44
C LYS A 111 -14.17 -3.83 -8.00
N ILE A 112 -12.97 -3.71 -7.42
CA ILE A 112 -12.81 -3.09 -6.09
C ILE A 112 -13.23 -1.61 -6.15
N LYS A 113 -12.82 -0.87 -7.19
CA LYS A 113 -13.26 0.52 -7.39
C LYS A 113 -14.77 0.64 -7.62
N ALA A 114 -15.41 -0.34 -8.25
CA ALA A 114 -16.85 -0.30 -8.54
C ALA A 114 -17.73 -0.78 -7.38
N TYR A 115 -17.31 -1.82 -6.66
CA TYR A 115 -18.15 -2.55 -5.70
C TYR A 115 -17.54 -2.65 -4.30
N GLY A 116 -16.25 -2.31 -4.16
CA GLY A 116 -15.56 -2.25 -2.88
C GLY A 116 -15.53 -3.57 -2.15
N ASP A 117 -15.72 -3.48 -0.84
CA ASP A 117 -15.65 -4.62 0.07
C ASP A 117 -16.76 -5.66 -0.19
N THR A 118 -17.90 -5.26 -0.77
CA THR A 118 -18.96 -6.20 -1.17
C THR A 118 -18.45 -7.24 -2.17
N TYR A 119 -17.64 -6.82 -3.14
CA TYR A 119 -17.01 -7.71 -4.10
C TYR A 119 -15.95 -8.60 -3.43
N LEU A 120 -15.10 -8.00 -2.59
CA LEU A 120 -14.01 -8.71 -1.93
C LEU A 120 -14.52 -9.77 -0.95
N ARG A 121 -15.52 -9.46 -0.12
CA ARG A 121 -16.11 -10.44 0.80
C ARG A 121 -16.80 -11.60 0.09
N ARG A 122 -17.39 -11.35 -1.09
CA ARG A 122 -18.07 -12.40 -1.86
C ARG A 122 -17.10 -13.33 -2.57
N GLU A 123 -16.09 -12.78 -3.25
CA GLU A 123 -15.21 -13.56 -4.14
C GLU A 123 -13.88 -13.94 -3.49
N PHE A 124 -13.48 -13.20 -2.45
CA PHE A 124 -12.20 -13.35 -1.75
C PHE A 124 -12.37 -13.22 -0.22
N PRO A 125 -13.27 -14.02 0.41
CA PRO A 125 -13.67 -13.86 1.81
C PRO A 125 -12.51 -13.95 2.82
N LEU A 126 -11.40 -14.56 2.43
CA LEU A 126 -10.23 -14.77 3.29
C LEU A 126 -9.19 -13.65 3.21
N LEU A 127 -9.40 -12.60 2.42
CA LEU A 127 -8.45 -11.48 2.36
C LEU A 127 -8.26 -10.83 3.72
N THR A 128 -7.02 -10.44 4.00
CA THR A 128 -6.68 -9.67 5.19
C THR A 128 -7.13 -8.22 5.01
N HIS A 129 -7.87 -7.70 6.00
CA HIS A 129 -8.40 -6.34 6.02
C HIS A 129 -7.75 -5.54 7.15
N ILE A 130 -7.49 -4.28 6.87
CA ILE A 130 -6.98 -3.31 7.84
C ILE A 130 -8.15 -2.92 8.75
N LYS A 131 -8.05 -3.20 10.05
CA LYS A 131 -9.10 -2.81 11.01
C LYS A 131 -9.04 -1.32 11.35
N THR A 132 -7.85 -0.81 11.62
CA THR A 132 -7.61 0.59 12.01
C THR A 132 -6.22 1.01 11.58
N VAL A 133 -6.03 2.31 11.32
CA VAL A 133 -4.72 2.94 11.13
C VAL A 133 -4.71 4.20 11.97
N SER A 134 -3.61 4.45 12.67
CA SER A 134 -3.45 5.62 13.52
C SER A 134 -2.05 6.21 13.35
N VAL A 135 -1.95 7.53 13.40
CA VAL A 135 -0.65 8.19 13.57
C VAL A 135 -0.20 7.94 15.01
N VAL A 136 0.94 7.29 15.15
CA VAL A 136 1.62 7.15 16.45
C VAL A 136 2.70 8.23 16.55
N SER A 137 2.80 8.89 17.70
CA SER A 137 3.94 9.76 17.95
C SER A 137 5.23 8.93 17.82
N PRO A 138 6.31 9.49 17.28
CA PRO A 138 7.61 8.84 17.35
C PRO A 138 7.92 8.51 18.82
N PRO A 139 8.62 7.40 19.12
CA PRO A 139 9.08 7.13 20.48
C PRO A 139 9.79 8.38 21.00
N THR A 140 9.36 8.90 22.14
CA THR A 140 10.02 10.02 22.81
C THR A 140 11.39 9.51 23.27
N GLY A 141 12.43 9.67 22.45
CA GLY A 141 13.74 9.14 22.83
C GLY A 141 14.82 8.97 21.76
N VAL A 142 14.68 9.47 20.53
CA VAL A 142 15.85 9.60 19.64
C VAL A 142 16.29 11.05 19.67
N ALA A 143 17.17 11.37 20.63
CA ALA A 143 18.00 12.55 20.51
C ALA A 143 18.80 12.41 19.22
N ASN A 144 18.84 13.47 18.42
CA ASN A 144 19.78 13.57 17.32
C ASN A 144 21.20 13.48 17.92
N GLU A 145 21.91 12.38 17.65
CA GLU A 145 23.37 12.32 17.71
C GLU A 145 23.93 12.38 16.30
#